data_AF-R1H4M7-F1
#
_entry.id   AF-R1H4M7-F1
#
_cell.length_a   1.000
_cell.length_b   1.000
_cell.length_c   1.000
_cell.angle_alpha   90.00
_cell.angle_beta   90.00
_cell.angle_gamma   90.00
#
_symmetry.space_group_name_H-M   'P 1'
#
loop_
_entity.id
_entity.type
_entity.pdbx_description
1 polymer ?
#
loop_
_entity_poly.entity_id
_entity_poly.type
_entity_poly.pdbx_seq_one_letter_code
_entity_poly.pdbx_strand_id
1 'polypeptide(L)'
;TRCAWTIPLTVFSPATWWVQDYRIPLLQQGADLSRIFAIEVASGAEMPMGHYRLKVEELVFYGPWFEAGLFYRSLLAFWLGYGLLVFLVQHLVLRDKLRRTRAAWRQAEQLNQTLSEQSRRSELEARYDPLTGALNRLGGQSLLNELGDMPLSVIYLDLDHFKLVNDNHGHAIGDEVLKHLVSEVLVCCDSLCRLIRWGGEEFILLCLHYEEARARTLAERIRIALAGYEHWPESLRITASLGVAERRGDALEQVLARADDALYRAKETGRNRVEVG
;
A
#
# COMPACT_ATOMS: atom_id res chain seq x y z
N THR A 1 -28.64 -66.68 -47.37
CA THR A 1 -27.22 -66.32 -47.55
C THR A 1 -27.12 -65.29 -48.66
N ARG A 2 -26.86 -64.02 -48.33
CA ARG A 2 -26.70 -62.96 -49.34
C ARG A 2 -25.28 -63.06 -49.92
N CYS A 3 -25.14 -63.40 -51.20
CA CYS A 3 -23.87 -63.25 -51.89
C CYS A 3 -23.67 -61.76 -52.17
N ALA A 4 -22.80 -61.11 -51.40
CA ALA A 4 -22.30 -59.78 -51.73
C ALA A 4 -21.09 -59.94 -52.64
N TRP A 5 -21.18 -59.45 -53.87
CA TRP A 5 -20.07 -59.46 -54.82
C TRP A 5 -19.37 -58.12 -54.76
N THR A 6 -18.08 -58.11 -54.42
CA THR A 6 -17.24 -56.92 -54.55
C THR A 6 -16.52 -57.00 -55.88
N ILE A 7 -16.85 -56.10 -56.81
CA ILE A 7 -16.22 -56.04 -58.14
C ILE A 7 -15.24 -54.87 -58.12
N PRO A 8 -13.92 -55.12 -58.21
CA PRO A 8 -12.94 -54.04 -58.33
C PRO A 8 -13.23 -53.23 -59.58
N LEU A 9 -13.23 -51.90 -59.48
CA LEU A 9 -13.47 -51.03 -60.64
C LEU A 9 -12.44 -51.23 -61.76
N THR A 10 -11.27 -51.77 -61.44
CA THR A 10 -10.21 -52.13 -62.40
C THR A 10 -10.59 -53.26 -63.35
N VAL A 11 -11.67 -54.01 -63.08
CA VAL A 11 -12.14 -55.12 -63.94
C VAL A 11 -13.06 -54.62 -65.06
N PHE A 12 -13.60 -53.40 -64.94
CA PHE A 12 -14.43 -52.83 -65.99
C PHE A 12 -13.57 -52.45 -67.19
N SER A 13 -14.14 -52.61 -68.39
CA SER A 13 -13.53 -52.21 -69.65
C SER A 13 -14.53 -51.38 -70.45
N PRO A 14 -14.06 -50.58 -71.42
CA PRO A 14 -14.96 -49.87 -72.31
C PRO A 14 -15.93 -50.84 -73.00
N ALA A 15 -17.22 -50.49 -73.04
CA ALA A 15 -18.23 -51.35 -73.65
C ALA A 15 -17.90 -51.61 -75.14
N THR A 16 -18.09 -52.86 -75.60
CA THR A 16 -17.69 -53.28 -76.94
C THR A 16 -18.32 -52.44 -78.05
N TRP A 17 -19.57 -52.03 -77.90
CA TRP A 17 -20.27 -51.16 -78.85
C TRP A 17 -19.61 -49.77 -78.93
N TRP A 18 -19.22 -49.19 -77.80
CA TRP A 18 -18.58 -47.88 -77.73
C TRP A 18 -17.20 -47.91 -78.41
N VAL A 19 -16.44 -48.97 -78.19
CA VAL A 19 -15.13 -49.16 -78.86
C VAL A 19 -15.30 -49.26 -80.38
N GLN A 20 -16.34 -49.94 -80.84
CA GLN A 20 -16.64 -50.11 -82.27
C GLN A 20 -17.11 -48.82 -82.94
N ASP A 21 -18.08 -48.12 -82.33
CA ASP A 21 -18.67 -46.90 -82.90
C ASP A 21 -17.66 -45.75 -82.98
N TYR A 22 -16.79 -45.63 -81.98
CA TYR A 22 -15.77 -44.58 -81.90
C TYR A 22 -14.39 -45.00 -82.42
N ARG A 23 -14.24 -46.25 -82.90
CA ARG A 23 -13.00 -46.81 -83.49
C ARG A 23 -11.75 -46.58 -82.62
N ILE A 24 -11.84 -46.87 -81.33
CA ILE A 24 -10.76 -46.61 -80.37
C ILE A 24 -9.57 -47.57 -80.63
N PRO A 25 -8.32 -47.09 -80.76
CA PRO A 25 -7.14 -47.96 -80.97
C PRO A 25 -6.92 -48.95 -79.82
N LEU A 26 -6.46 -50.17 -80.12
CA LEU A 26 -6.26 -51.24 -79.12
C LEU A 26 -5.41 -50.81 -77.90
N LEU A 27 -4.38 -49.99 -78.14
CA LEU A 27 -3.49 -49.46 -77.09
C LEU A 27 -4.19 -48.51 -76.10
N GLN A 28 -5.39 -48.00 -76.45
CA GLN A 28 -6.17 -47.04 -75.67
C GLN A 28 -7.47 -47.65 -75.11
N GLN A 29 -7.70 -48.96 -75.25
CA GLN A 29 -8.90 -49.64 -74.74
C GLN A 29 -8.76 -50.08 -73.26
N GLY A 30 -7.83 -49.47 -72.52
CA GLY A 30 -7.64 -49.73 -71.08
C GLY A 30 -8.78 -49.15 -70.23
N ALA A 31 -8.88 -49.65 -69.00
CA ALA A 31 -9.84 -49.15 -68.01
C ALA A 31 -9.43 -47.76 -67.50
N ASP A 32 -9.76 -46.69 -68.23
CA ASP A 32 -9.65 -45.32 -67.74
C ASP A 32 -10.99 -44.89 -67.11
N LEU A 33 -10.98 -44.77 -65.79
CA LEU A 33 -12.17 -44.45 -65.00
C LEU A 33 -12.33 -42.94 -64.72
N SER A 34 -11.45 -42.10 -65.28
CA SER A 34 -11.40 -40.67 -64.98
C SER A 34 -12.56 -39.86 -65.57
N ARG A 35 -13.25 -40.37 -66.60
CA ARG A 35 -14.33 -39.68 -67.33
C ARG A 35 -15.46 -40.62 -67.74
N ILE A 36 -16.07 -41.29 -66.76
CA ILE A 36 -17.20 -42.20 -66.99
C ILE A 36 -18.52 -41.45 -66.81
N PHE A 37 -19.44 -41.60 -67.76
CA PHE A 37 -20.80 -41.06 -67.65
C PHE A 37 -21.87 -42.15 -67.37
N ALA A 38 -21.54 -43.43 -67.57
CA ALA A 38 -22.41 -44.57 -67.28
C ALA A 38 -21.58 -45.84 -66.95
N ILE A 39 -22.09 -46.66 -66.04
CA ILE A 39 -21.60 -48.03 -65.79
C ILE A 39 -22.72 -48.98 -66.18
N GLU A 40 -22.43 -49.90 -67.08
CA GLU A 40 -23.39 -50.90 -67.56
C GLU A 40 -22.95 -52.30 -67.12
N VAL A 41 -23.91 -53.10 -66.66
CA VAL A 41 -23.69 -54.51 -66.30
C VAL A 41 -24.51 -55.35 -67.26
N ALA A 42 -23.83 -55.98 -68.21
CA ALA A 42 -24.44 -56.91 -69.15
C ALA A 42 -24.31 -58.35 -68.65
N SER A 43 -25.34 -59.16 -68.86
CA SER A 43 -25.24 -60.61 -68.70
C SER A 43 -24.53 -61.23 -69.91
N GLY A 44 -23.76 -62.30 -69.69
CA GLY A 44 -23.05 -62.99 -70.77
C GLY A 44 -23.97 -63.65 -71.81
N ALA A 45 -23.39 -64.09 -72.92
CA ALA A 45 -24.12 -64.63 -74.08
C ALA A 45 -24.95 -65.90 -73.81
N GLU A 46 -24.72 -66.59 -72.69
CA GLU A 46 -25.40 -67.85 -72.32
C GLU A 46 -26.48 -67.67 -71.25
N MET A 47 -27.16 -66.52 -71.20
CA MET A 47 -28.25 -66.32 -70.26
C MET A 47 -29.56 -66.92 -70.82
N PRO A 48 -30.20 -67.89 -70.13
CA PRO A 48 -31.46 -68.48 -70.58
C PRO A 48 -32.56 -67.41 -70.70
N MET A 49 -33.54 -67.63 -71.58
CA MET A 49 -34.73 -66.76 -71.66
C MET A 49 -35.52 -66.83 -70.35
N GLY A 50 -35.76 -65.68 -69.70
CA GLY A 50 -36.50 -65.61 -68.45
C GLY A 50 -36.67 -64.18 -67.92
N HIS A 51 -37.51 -64.03 -66.89
CA HIS A 51 -37.68 -62.74 -66.19
C HIS A 51 -36.64 -62.60 -65.07
N TYR A 52 -35.66 -61.73 -65.29
CA TYR A 52 -34.65 -61.39 -64.30
C TYR A 52 -34.96 -60.02 -63.69
N ARG A 53 -34.84 -59.93 -62.36
CA ARG A 53 -34.91 -58.65 -61.64
C ARG A 53 -33.57 -58.41 -60.97
N LEU A 54 -32.86 -57.40 -61.42
CA LEU A 54 -31.66 -56.90 -60.76
C LEU A 54 -32.05 -55.74 -59.84
N LYS A 55 -31.73 -55.84 -58.55
CA LYS A 55 -31.98 -54.79 -57.56
C LYS A 55 -30.65 -54.34 -56.98
N VAL A 56 -30.28 -53.09 -57.24
CA VAL A 56 -29.15 -52.43 -56.58
C VAL A 56 -29.66 -51.88 -55.26
N GLU A 57 -29.15 -52.39 -54.14
CA GLU A 57 -29.55 -51.89 -52.81
C GLU A 57 -28.69 -50.70 -52.34
N GLU A 58 -27.39 -50.70 -52.67
CA GLU A 58 -26.45 -49.65 -52.28
C GLU A 58 -25.26 -49.60 -53.25
N LEU A 59 -24.68 -48.41 -53.42
CA LEU A 59 -23.49 -48.18 -54.23
C LEU A 59 -22.53 -47.30 -53.42
N VAL A 60 -21.44 -47.88 -52.93
CA VAL A 60 -20.48 -47.21 -52.04
C VAL A 60 -19.12 -47.10 -52.73
N PHE A 61 -18.63 -45.87 -52.86
CA PHE A 61 -17.30 -45.58 -53.37
C PHE A 61 -16.34 -45.35 -52.20
N TYR A 62 -15.21 -46.06 -52.14
CA TYR A 62 -14.16 -45.87 -51.15
C TYR A 62 -12.84 -45.48 -51.84
N GLY A 63 -12.15 -44.48 -51.30
CA GLY A 63 -10.86 -44.00 -51.80
C GLY A 63 -10.26 -42.93 -50.87
N PRO A 64 -8.94 -42.68 -50.89
CA PRO A 64 -8.33 -41.64 -50.07
C PRO A 64 -8.67 -40.28 -50.65
N TRP A 65 -9.58 -39.55 -50.00
CA TRP A 65 -9.89 -38.15 -50.33
C TRP A 65 -8.70 -37.22 -50.01
N PHE A 66 -7.85 -37.63 -49.06
CA PHE A 66 -6.64 -36.93 -48.63
C PHE A 66 -5.54 -37.93 -48.29
N GLU A 67 -4.28 -37.51 -48.45
CA GLU A 67 -3.14 -38.22 -47.87
C GLU A 67 -3.20 -38.13 -46.34
N ALA A 68 -3.17 -39.27 -45.65
CA ALA A 68 -3.23 -39.32 -44.19
C ALA A 68 -2.15 -38.45 -43.52
N GLY A 69 -0.94 -38.41 -44.10
CA GLY A 69 0.16 -37.57 -43.61
C GLY A 69 -0.14 -36.07 -43.64
N LEU A 70 -0.82 -35.59 -44.68
CA LEU A 70 -1.23 -34.18 -44.79
C LEU A 70 -2.31 -33.84 -43.75
N PHE A 71 -3.27 -34.74 -43.55
CA PHE A 71 -4.33 -34.57 -42.55
C PHE A 71 -3.74 -34.44 -41.14
N TYR A 72 -2.90 -35.39 -40.72
CA TYR A 72 -2.32 -35.36 -39.37
C TYR A 72 -1.41 -34.14 -39.13
N ARG A 73 -0.61 -33.71 -40.13
CA ARG A 73 0.22 -32.50 -40.01
C ARG A 73 -0.64 -31.24 -39.88
N SER A 74 -1.73 -31.15 -40.64
CA SER A 74 -2.67 -30.02 -40.58
C SER A 74 -3.37 -29.94 -39.23
N LEU A 75 -3.79 -31.10 -38.69
CA LEU A 75 -4.40 -31.18 -37.37
C LEU A 75 -3.42 -30.77 -36.27
N LEU A 76 -2.17 -31.22 -36.32
CA LEU A 76 -1.12 -30.81 -35.37
C LEU A 76 -0.84 -29.31 -35.46
N ALA A 77 -0.71 -28.76 -36.67
CA ALA A 77 -0.50 -27.33 -36.89
C ALA A 77 -1.66 -26.49 -36.33
N PHE A 78 -2.91 -26.95 -36.52
CA PHE A 78 -4.08 -26.33 -35.95
C PHE A 78 -4.02 -26.30 -34.42
N TRP A 79 -3.74 -27.43 -33.77
CA TRP A 79 -3.65 -27.48 -32.30
C TRP A 79 -2.53 -26.60 -31.74
N LEU A 80 -1.38 -26.55 -32.41
CA LEU A 80 -0.27 -25.66 -32.04
C LEU A 80 -0.67 -24.18 -32.18
N GLY A 81 -1.32 -23.81 -33.28
CA GLY A 81 -1.81 -22.45 -33.50
C GLY A 81 -2.85 -22.03 -32.46
N TYR A 82 -3.80 -22.92 -32.15
CA TYR A 82 -4.80 -22.68 -31.12
C TYR A 82 -4.18 -22.52 -29.72
N GLY A 83 -3.25 -23.41 -29.35
CA GLY A 83 -2.53 -23.31 -28.08
C GLY A 83 -1.72 -22.01 -27.96
N LEU A 84 -1.03 -21.61 -29.03
CA LEU A 84 -0.30 -20.35 -29.09
C LEU A 84 -1.21 -19.14 -28.95
N LEU A 85 -2.37 -19.16 -29.61
CA LEU A 85 -3.38 -18.10 -29.51
C LEU A 85 -3.91 -17.97 -28.07
N VAL A 86 -4.30 -19.08 -27.44
CA VAL A 86 -4.76 -19.09 -26.05
C VAL A 86 -3.68 -18.58 -25.11
N PHE A 87 -2.44 -19.06 -25.27
CA PHE A 87 -1.29 -18.60 -24.47
C PHE A 87 -1.07 -17.10 -24.63
N LEU A 88 -1.10 -16.58 -25.86
CA LEU A 88 -0.93 -15.15 -26.14
C LEU A 88 -2.03 -14.32 -25.46
N VAL A 89 -3.30 -14.73 -25.59
CA VAL A 89 -4.44 -14.05 -24.97
C VAL A 89 -4.30 -14.05 -23.44
N GLN A 90 -4.01 -15.20 -22.84
CA GLN A 90 -3.81 -15.31 -21.39
C GLN A 90 -2.65 -14.43 -20.91
N HIS A 91 -1.53 -14.40 -21.65
CA HIS A 91 -0.36 -13.58 -21.30
C HIS A 91 -0.68 -12.08 -21.35
N LEU A 92 -1.46 -11.62 -22.34
CA LEU A 92 -1.89 -10.23 -22.43
C LEU A 92 -2.84 -9.85 -21.29
N VAL A 93 -3.83 -10.69 -20.99
CA VAL A 93 -4.76 -10.47 -19.87
C VAL A 93 -4.03 -10.44 -18.53
N LEU A 94 -3.10 -11.36 -18.30
CA LEU A 94 -2.29 -11.39 -17.09
C LEU A 94 -1.43 -10.13 -16.96
N ARG A 95 -0.80 -9.70 -18.06
CA ARG A 95 -0.01 -8.46 -18.09
C ARG A 95 -0.88 -7.24 -17.73
N ASP A 96 -2.09 -7.14 -18.27
CA ASP A 96 -2.98 -6.03 -17.95
C ASP A 96 -3.46 -6.07 -16.49
N LYS A 97 -3.85 -7.25 -16.00
CA LYS A 97 -4.22 -7.44 -14.59
C LYS A 97 -3.07 -7.05 -13.66
N LEU A 98 -1.84 -7.48 -13.96
CA LEU A 98 -0.65 -7.14 -13.20
C LEU A 98 -0.36 -5.64 -13.22
N ARG A 99 -0.56 -4.96 -14.37
CA ARG A 99 -0.42 -3.50 -14.48
C ARG A 99 -1.44 -2.77 -13.61
N ARG A 100 -2.72 -3.15 -13.67
CA ARG A 100 -3.80 -2.55 -12.86
C ARG A 100 -3.55 -2.75 -11.38
N THR A 101 -3.23 -3.98 -10.96
CA THR A 101 -2.94 -4.31 -9.57
C THR A 101 -1.73 -3.50 -9.08
N ARG A 102 -0.64 -3.42 -9.85
CA ARG A 102 0.53 -2.60 -9.48
C ARG A 102 0.21 -1.11 -9.38
N ALA A 103 -0.61 -0.57 -10.27
CA ALA A 103 -1.02 0.84 -10.22
C ALA A 103 -1.86 1.12 -8.96
N ALA A 104 -2.82 0.25 -8.64
CA ALA A 104 -3.62 0.34 -7.43
C ALA A 104 -2.77 0.25 -6.16
N TRP A 105 -1.80 -0.69 -6.11
CA TRP A 105 -0.87 -0.80 -4.98
C TRP A 105 -0.04 0.47 -4.78
N ARG A 106 0.46 1.09 -5.86
CA ARG A 106 1.21 2.36 -5.75
C ARG A 106 0.35 3.50 -5.20
N GLN A 107 -0.90 3.60 -5.65
CA GLN A 107 -1.82 4.62 -5.14
C GLN A 107 -2.15 4.41 -3.67
N ALA A 108 -2.41 3.16 -3.26
CA ALA A 108 -2.65 2.82 -1.87
C ALA A 108 -1.44 3.17 -0.97
N GLU A 109 -0.22 2.87 -1.45
CA GLU A 109 1.00 3.21 -0.74
C GLU A 109 1.19 4.73 -0.61
N GLN A 110 0.99 5.49 -1.69
CA GLN A 110 1.08 6.95 -1.65
C GLN A 110 0.04 7.58 -0.72
N LEU A 111 -1.19 7.05 -0.72
CA LEU A 111 -2.24 7.50 0.16
C LEU A 111 -1.89 7.22 1.63
N ASN A 112 -1.40 6.01 1.94
CA ASN A 112 -0.95 5.66 3.28
C ASN A 112 0.19 6.58 3.76
N GLN A 113 1.16 6.87 2.90
CA GLN A 113 2.25 7.80 3.22
C GLN A 113 1.71 9.20 3.52
N THR A 114 0.81 9.71 2.68
CA THR A 114 0.20 11.03 2.87
C THR A 114 -0.61 11.10 4.16
N LEU A 115 -1.42 10.06 4.45
CA LEU A 115 -2.20 9.97 5.68
C LEU A 115 -1.29 9.90 6.91
N SER A 116 -0.20 9.12 6.84
CA SER A 116 0.77 9.02 7.93
C SER A 116 1.46 10.37 8.20
N GLU A 117 1.84 11.09 7.15
CA GLU A 117 2.42 12.44 7.29
C GLU A 117 1.43 13.44 7.89
N GLN A 118 0.17 13.39 7.46
CA GLN A 118 -0.90 14.23 8.02
C GLN A 118 -1.17 13.90 9.49
N SER A 119 -1.23 12.62 9.85
CA SER A 119 -1.37 12.19 11.25
C SER A 119 -0.22 12.72 12.09
N ARG A 120 1.03 12.53 11.62
CA ARG A 120 2.22 13.02 12.33
C ARG A 120 2.20 14.53 12.51
N ARG A 121 1.79 15.30 11.49
CA ARG A 121 1.67 16.76 11.60
C ARG A 121 0.60 17.16 12.60
N SER A 122 -0.58 16.54 12.53
CA SER A 122 -1.67 16.80 13.46
C SER A 122 -1.29 16.45 14.90
N GLU A 123 -0.52 15.37 15.11
CA GLU A 123 -0.01 15.00 16.42
C GLU A 123 1.01 16.02 16.94
N LEU A 124 1.92 16.51 16.10
CA LEU A 124 2.87 17.55 16.50
C LEU A 124 2.14 18.86 16.85
N GLU A 125 1.21 19.31 16.01
CA GLU A 125 0.40 20.50 16.28
C GLU A 125 -0.45 20.35 17.56
N ALA A 126 -0.91 19.13 17.84
CA ALA A 126 -1.67 18.83 19.06
C ALA A 126 -0.79 18.71 20.32
N ARG A 127 0.51 18.39 20.21
CA ARG A 127 1.41 18.15 21.36
C ARG A 127 2.24 19.37 21.77
N TYR A 128 2.49 20.30 20.86
CA TYR A 128 3.36 21.45 21.12
C TYR A 128 2.57 22.76 21.19
N ASP A 129 3.08 23.71 21.97
CA ASP A 129 2.56 25.07 22.03
C ASP A 129 3.06 25.87 20.83
N PRO A 130 2.18 26.48 20.00
CA PRO A 130 2.59 27.14 18.76
C PRO A 130 3.40 28.42 18.99
N LEU A 131 3.30 29.05 20.17
CA LEU A 131 4.02 30.28 20.49
C LEU A 131 5.47 30.01 20.89
N THR A 132 5.66 29.04 21.79
CA THR A 132 6.94 28.81 22.47
C THR A 132 7.68 27.58 21.97
N GLY A 133 6.99 26.65 21.29
CA GLY A 133 7.56 25.37 20.87
C GLY A 133 7.79 24.36 22.00
N ALA A 134 7.45 24.71 23.25
CA ALA A 134 7.41 23.76 24.36
C ALA A 134 6.27 22.73 24.17
N LEU A 135 6.28 21.63 24.93
CA LEU A 135 5.09 20.76 24.97
C LEU A 135 3.91 21.58 25.50
N ASN A 136 2.73 21.45 24.91
CA ASN A 136 1.54 22.01 25.54
C ASN A 136 1.05 21.07 26.67
N ARG A 137 0.06 21.53 27.44
CA ARG A 137 -0.52 20.76 28.55
C ARG A 137 -0.93 19.33 28.14
N LEU A 138 -1.55 19.16 26.97
CA LEU A 138 -1.97 17.85 26.47
C LEU A 138 -0.75 16.97 26.14
N GLY A 139 0.24 17.51 25.42
CA GLY A 139 1.47 16.79 25.07
C GLY A 139 2.30 16.40 26.29
N GLY A 140 2.29 17.24 27.34
CA GLY A 140 2.90 16.95 28.64
C GLY A 140 2.20 15.80 29.36
N GLN A 141 0.86 15.79 29.41
CA GLN A 141 0.08 14.68 29.97
C GLN A 141 0.31 13.37 29.22
N SER A 142 0.31 13.40 27.88
CA SER A 142 0.61 12.21 27.07
C SER A 142 2.01 11.68 27.36
N LEU A 143 3.03 12.54 27.43
CA LEU A 143 4.39 12.14 27.76
C LEU A 143 4.46 11.48 29.15
N LEU A 144 3.76 12.02 30.13
CA LEU A 144 3.77 11.45 31.48
C LEU A 144 3.09 10.08 31.53
N ASN A 145 2.00 9.89 30.79
CA ASN A 145 1.36 8.58 30.64
C ASN A 145 2.29 7.57 29.94
N GLU A 146 3.07 8.00 28.95
CA GLU A 146 4.07 7.16 28.27
C GLU A 146 5.22 6.74 29.22
N LEU A 147 5.63 7.61 30.14
CA LEU A 147 6.72 7.37 31.09
C LEU A 147 6.33 6.44 32.26
N GLY A 148 5.04 6.27 32.53
CA GLY A 148 4.56 5.41 33.62
C GLY A 148 5.12 5.85 34.97
N ASP A 149 5.69 4.93 35.76
CA ASP A 149 6.23 5.17 37.11
C ASP A 149 7.74 5.47 37.14
N MET A 150 8.30 5.96 36.04
CA MET A 150 9.71 6.33 35.98
C MET A 150 10.05 7.41 37.03
N PRO A 151 11.20 7.28 37.75
CA PRO A 151 11.62 8.30 38.71
C PRO A 151 11.89 9.61 37.99
N LEU A 152 11.33 10.70 38.51
CA LEU A 152 11.47 12.04 37.96
C LEU A 152 11.30 13.09 39.06
N SER A 153 11.75 14.31 38.78
CA SER A 153 11.39 15.49 39.53
C SER A 153 10.67 16.50 38.65
N VAL A 154 9.80 17.28 39.25
CA VAL A 154 9.04 18.36 38.63
C VAL A 154 9.58 19.68 39.13
N ILE A 155 9.81 20.62 38.21
CA ILE A 155 10.04 22.02 38.53
C ILE A 155 8.88 22.81 37.93
N TYR A 156 8.04 23.38 38.78
CA TYR A 156 6.98 24.30 38.39
C TYR A 156 7.55 25.72 38.39
N LEU A 157 7.44 26.41 37.28
CA LEU A 157 7.99 27.75 37.05
C LEU A 157 6.88 28.70 36.64
N ASP A 158 6.94 29.93 37.14
CA ASP A 158 6.05 31.01 36.77
C ASP A 158 6.78 32.36 36.78
N LEU A 159 6.47 33.20 35.79
CA LEU A 159 7.06 34.52 35.63
C LEU A 159 6.49 35.52 36.64
N ASP A 160 7.39 36.12 37.41
CA ASP A 160 7.00 37.13 38.39
C ASP A 160 6.46 38.39 37.68
N HIS A 161 5.26 38.82 38.07
CA HIS A 161 4.62 40.03 37.57
C HIS A 161 4.34 40.05 36.06
N PHE A 162 4.20 38.89 35.40
CA PHE A 162 3.97 38.82 33.95
C PHE A 162 2.69 39.54 33.49
N LYS A 163 1.63 39.52 34.31
CA LYS A 163 0.44 40.33 34.03
C LYS A 163 0.74 41.83 33.89
N LEU A 164 1.64 42.39 34.73
CA LEU A 164 2.03 43.80 34.60
C LEU A 164 2.80 44.07 33.30
N VAL A 165 3.58 43.10 32.82
CA VAL A 165 4.24 43.21 31.52
C VAL A 165 3.21 43.32 30.39
N ASN A 166 2.21 42.43 30.39
CA ASN A 166 1.12 42.49 29.40
C ASN A 166 0.32 43.80 29.50
N ASP A 167 -0.01 44.23 30.71
CA ASP A 167 -0.82 45.43 30.94
C ASP A 167 -0.09 46.71 30.50
N ASN A 168 1.24 46.78 30.69
CA ASN A 168 2.03 47.97 30.37
C ASN A 168 2.60 48.00 28.93
N HIS A 169 2.90 46.84 28.36
CA HIS A 169 3.61 46.71 27.07
C HIS A 169 2.80 46.00 25.98
N GLY A 170 1.64 45.45 26.33
CA GLY A 170 0.77 44.70 25.42
C GLY A 170 1.20 43.24 25.24
N HIS A 171 0.25 42.44 24.76
CA HIS A 171 0.42 40.99 24.60
C HIS A 171 1.56 40.59 23.66
N ALA A 172 1.87 41.40 22.64
CA ALA A 172 2.96 41.10 21.72
C ALA A 172 4.33 41.04 22.43
N ILE A 173 4.57 41.95 23.38
CA ILE A 173 5.80 41.97 24.19
C ILE A 173 5.79 40.82 25.20
N GLY A 174 4.64 40.52 25.81
CA GLY A 174 4.50 39.33 26.65
C GLY A 174 4.83 38.04 25.91
N ASP A 175 4.37 37.90 24.67
CA ASP A 175 4.66 36.75 23.80
C ASP A 175 6.17 36.62 23.50
N GLU A 176 6.89 37.73 23.31
CA GLU A 176 8.34 37.71 23.18
C GLU A 176 9.04 37.29 24.48
N VAL A 177 8.59 37.81 25.63
CA VAL A 177 9.10 37.38 26.94
C VAL A 177 8.94 35.87 27.13
N LEU A 178 7.80 35.28 26.76
CA LEU A 178 7.60 33.83 26.86
C LEU A 178 8.55 33.03 25.96
N LYS A 179 8.82 33.52 24.75
CA LYS A 179 9.79 32.88 23.84
C LYS A 179 11.22 32.94 24.39
N HIS A 180 11.63 34.09 24.91
CA HIS A 180 12.93 34.26 25.53
C HIS A 180 13.08 33.39 26.78
N LEU A 181 12.05 33.32 27.62
CA LEU A 181 12.04 32.41 28.76
C LEU A 181 12.29 30.97 28.33
N VAL A 182 11.54 30.47 27.36
CA VAL A 182 11.71 29.07 26.90
C VAL A 182 13.12 28.84 26.37
N SER A 183 13.67 29.78 25.59
CA SER A 183 15.06 29.69 25.12
C SER A 183 16.05 29.58 26.27
N GLU A 184 15.99 30.48 27.26
CA GLU A 184 16.93 30.50 28.39
C GLU A 184 16.80 29.28 29.30
N VAL A 185 15.56 28.81 29.52
CA VAL A 185 15.31 27.58 30.28
C VAL A 185 15.94 26.38 29.55
N LEU A 186 15.75 26.27 28.23
CA LEU A 186 16.27 25.16 27.44
C LEU A 186 17.80 25.15 27.36
N VAL A 187 18.48 26.31 27.37
CA VAL A 187 19.95 26.38 27.47
C VAL A 187 20.45 25.76 28.79
N CYS A 188 19.68 25.88 29.86
CA CYS A 188 19.99 25.25 31.15
C CYS A 188 19.67 23.75 31.18
N CYS A 189 18.93 23.21 30.22
CA CYS A 189 18.42 21.85 30.25
C CYS A 189 19.36 20.86 29.55
N ASP A 190 19.40 19.63 30.04
CA ASP A 190 20.02 18.50 29.32
C ASP A 190 18.95 17.68 28.56
N SER A 191 19.37 16.59 27.91
CA SER A 191 18.47 15.73 27.13
C SER A 191 17.42 14.98 27.96
N LEU A 192 17.51 15.01 29.30
CA LEU A 192 16.55 14.38 30.21
C LEU A 192 15.46 15.35 30.68
N CYS A 193 15.55 16.61 30.29
CA CYS A 193 14.58 17.63 30.65
C CYS A 193 13.52 17.79 29.55
N ARG A 194 12.25 17.95 29.94
CA ARG A 194 11.13 18.21 29.01
C ARG A 194 10.33 19.39 29.53
N LEU A 195 10.33 20.47 28.77
CA LEU A 195 9.60 21.69 29.11
C LEU A 195 8.18 21.63 28.57
N ILE A 196 7.22 21.93 29.43
CA ILE A 196 5.80 21.95 29.17
C ILE A 196 5.26 23.33 29.52
N ARG A 197 4.50 23.95 28.63
CA ARG A 197 3.68 25.11 28.92
C ARG A 197 2.33 24.63 29.47
N TRP A 198 2.13 24.80 30.77
CA TRP A 198 0.95 24.30 31.47
C TRP A 198 -0.23 25.28 31.43
N GLY A 199 0.09 26.57 31.47
CA GLY A 199 -0.86 27.69 31.44
C GLY A 199 -0.35 28.86 30.60
N GLY A 200 -0.92 30.05 30.78
CA GLY A 200 -0.55 31.25 30.03
C GLY A 200 0.93 31.63 30.25
N GLU A 201 1.31 31.80 31.51
CA GLU A 201 2.67 32.18 31.98
C GLU A 201 3.35 31.07 32.81
N GLU A 202 2.69 29.91 32.91
CA GLU A 202 3.08 28.79 33.76
C GLU A 202 3.76 27.68 32.96
N PHE A 203 4.92 27.25 33.44
CA PHE A 203 5.71 26.19 32.82
C PHE A 203 6.03 25.10 33.82
N ILE A 204 6.07 23.86 33.33
CA ILE A 204 6.53 22.70 34.08
C ILE A 204 7.72 22.11 33.36
N LEU A 205 8.82 21.94 34.07
CA LEU A 205 9.97 21.19 33.60
C LEU A 205 9.99 19.81 34.25
N LEU A 206 9.80 18.78 33.44
CA LEU A 206 9.99 17.40 33.86
C LEU A 206 11.47 17.04 33.75
N CYS A 207 12.06 16.59 34.85
CA CYS A 207 13.46 16.20 34.93
C CYS A 207 13.53 14.69 35.15
N LEU A 208 13.75 13.93 34.07
CA LEU A 208 13.74 12.46 34.11
C LEU A 208 14.97 11.94 34.83
N HIS A 209 14.78 10.99 35.76
CA HIS A 209 15.83 10.41 36.61
C HIS A 209 16.54 11.41 37.52
N TYR A 210 15.89 12.52 37.87
CA TYR A 210 16.43 13.49 38.81
C TYR A 210 15.84 13.26 40.20
N GLU A 211 16.72 13.19 41.19
CA GLU A 211 16.38 13.37 42.60
C GLU A 211 16.16 14.86 42.92
N GLU A 212 15.51 15.12 44.04
CA GLU A 212 15.13 16.48 44.49
C GLU A 212 16.32 17.45 44.51
N ALA A 213 17.48 17.02 45.03
CA ALA A 213 18.67 17.87 45.14
C ALA A 213 19.22 18.30 43.78
N ARG A 214 19.21 17.40 42.80
CA ARG A 214 19.63 17.69 41.42
C ARG A 214 18.64 18.63 40.74
N ALA A 215 17.34 18.39 40.92
CA ALA A 215 16.28 19.24 40.37
C ALA A 215 16.32 20.66 40.98
N ARG A 216 16.55 20.78 42.29
CA ARG A 216 16.73 22.06 42.98
C ARG A 216 17.93 22.84 42.44
N THR A 217 19.04 22.16 42.19
CA THR A 217 20.24 22.79 41.61
C THR A 217 19.98 23.32 40.20
N LEU A 218 19.24 22.56 39.39
CA LEU A 218 18.80 23.02 38.07
C LEU A 218 17.84 24.20 38.16
N ALA A 219 16.86 24.16 39.07
CA ALA A 219 15.92 25.25 39.30
C ALA A 219 16.65 26.55 39.68
N GLU A 220 17.65 26.47 40.55
CA GLU A 220 18.43 27.65 40.96
C GLU A 220 19.28 28.20 39.81
N ARG A 221 19.85 27.32 38.98
CA ARG A 221 20.55 27.74 37.77
C ARG A 221 19.63 28.48 36.79
N ILE A 222 18.42 27.94 36.56
CA ILE A 222 17.41 28.58 35.72
C ILE A 222 17.03 29.95 36.28
N ARG A 223 16.78 30.04 37.59
CA ARG A 223 16.44 31.29 38.27
C ARG A 223 17.50 32.37 38.07
N ILE A 224 18.76 32.02 38.29
CA ILE A 224 19.90 32.94 38.12
C ILE A 224 20.03 33.35 36.64
N ALA A 225 19.88 32.42 35.70
CA ALA A 225 19.95 32.71 34.27
C ALA A 225 18.86 33.71 33.84
N LEU A 226 17.60 33.47 34.24
CA LEU A 226 16.49 34.37 33.91
C LEU A 226 16.66 35.76 34.53
N ALA A 227 17.04 35.83 35.81
CA ALA A 227 17.26 37.10 36.51
C ALA A 227 18.46 37.89 35.96
N GLY A 228 19.46 37.19 35.41
CA GLY A 228 20.64 37.78 34.78
C GLY A 228 20.51 38.02 33.28
N TYR A 229 19.39 37.67 32.65
CA TYR A 229 19.20 37.81 31.21
C TYR A 229 19.01 39.28 30.83
N GLU A 230 19.94 39.82 30.04
CA GLU A 230 19.96 41.25 29.66
C GLU A 230 19.13 41.56 28.41
N HIS A 231 18.74 40.54 27.65
CA HIS A 231 18.10 40.69 26.35
C HIS A 231 16.57 40.56 26.41
N TRP A 232 15.96 40.82 27.57
CA TRP A 232 14.51 40.95 27.65
C TRP A 232 14.05 42.13 26.77
N PRO A 233 12.89 42.01 26.10
CA PRO A 233 12.35 43.08 25.27
C PRO A 233 12.15 44.36 26.10
N GLU A 234 12.29 45.52 25.47
CA GLU A 234 12.16 46.84 26.12
C GLU A 234 13.07 47.03 27.36
N SER A 235 14.18 46.29 27.45
CA SER A 235 15.09 46.30 28.62
C SER A 235 14.38 45.97 29.94
N LEU A 236 13.34 45.14 29.88
CA LEU A 236 12.61 44.68 31.05
C LEU A 236 13.52 43.87 31.99
N ARG A 237 13.17 43.87 33.28
CA ARG A 237 13.79 42.97 34.27
C ARG A 237 12.75 41.96 34.71
N ILE A 238 12.87 40.76 34.17
CA ILE A 238 11.96 39.67 34.44
C ILE A 238 12.63 38.67 35.39
N THR A 239 11.90 38.24 36.42
CA THR A 239 12.32 37.17 37.32
C THR A 239 11.28 36.05 37.29
N ALA A 240 11.64 34.89 37.82
CA ALA A 240 10.74 33.76 37.95
C ALA A 240 10.81 33.16 39.35
N SER A 241 9.68 32.68 39.82
CA SER A 241 9.57 31.86 41.02
C SER A 241 9.48 30.39 40.59
N LEU A 242 10.09 29.49 41.37
CA LEU A 242 10.13 28.07 41.04
C LEU A 242 9.80 27.21 42.27
N GLY A 243 8.98 26.19 42.07
CA GLY A 243 8.69 25.13 43.04
C GLY A 243 9.22 23.79 42.54
N VAL A 244 9.88 23.02 43.41
CA VAL A 244 10.48 21.73 43.06
C VAL A 244 9.85 20.62 43.89
N ALA A 245 9.49 19.51 43.24
CA ALA A 245 9.08 18.30 43.94
C ALA A 245 9.61 17.05 43.23
N GLU A 246 10.11 16.09 44.00
CA GLU A 246 10.49 14.77 43.51
C GLU A 246 9.28 13.82 43.54
N ARG A 247 9.16 12.97 42.52
CA ARG A 247 8.18 11.88 42.49
C ARG A 247 8.68 10.69 43.30
N ARG A 248 7.92 10.30 44.32
CA ARG A 248 8.25 9.25 45.30
C ARG A 248 7.19 8.15 45.32
N GLY A 249 6.99 7.48 44.18
CA GLY A 249 5.99 6.42 44.03
C GLY A 249 4.54 6.91 44.07
N ASP A 250 4.33 8.21 43.97
CA ASP A 250 3.04 8.88 43.97
C ASP A 250 2.47 9.05 42.56
N ALA A 251 1.17 9.30 42.48
CA ALA A 251 0.50 9.67 41.25
C ALA A 251 1.02 11.03 40.76
N LEU A 252 0.98 11.25 39.45
CA LEU A 252 1.49 12.47 38.84
C LEU A 252 0.85 13.74 39.44
N GLU A 253 -0.47 13.71 39.64
CA GLU A 253 -1.22 14.84 40.15
C GLU A 253 -0.72 15.26 41.53
N GLN A 254 -0.21 14.32 42.33
CA GLN A 254 0.30 14.58 43.67
C GLN A 254 1.68 15.28 43.64
N VAL A 255 2.59 14.85 42.76
CA VAL A 255 3.89 15.52 42.60
C VAL A 255 3.73 16.91 41.98
N LEU A 256 2.80 17.06 41.02
CA LEU A 256 2.47 18.36 40.44
C LEU A 256 1.91 19.32 41.50
N ALA A 257 0.99 18.84 42.35
CA ALA A 257 0.43 19.65 43.44
C ALA A 257 1.50 20.07 44.45
N ARG A 258 2.44 19.19 44.84
CA ARG A 258 3.55 19.57 45.73
C ARG A 258 4.46 20.64 45.11
N ALA A 259 4.74 20.53 43.82
CA ALA A 259 5.55 21.51 43.10
C ALA A 259 4.82 22.87 43.00
N ASP A 260 3.51 22.87 42.77
CA ASP A 260 2.67 24.07 42.77
C ASP A 260 2.59 24.74 44.15
N ASP A 261 2.39 23.96 45.21
CA ASP A 261 2.42 24.46 46.60
C ASP A 261 3.78 25.09 46.95
N ALA A 262 4.88 24.51 46.46
CA ALA A 262 6.22 25.08 46.61
C ALA A 262 6.36 26.40 45.83
N LEU A 263 5.88 26.44 44.59
CA LEU A 263 5.88 27.66 43.78
C LEU A 263 5.06 28.78 44.44
N TYR A 264 3.90 28.44 45.01
CA TYR A 264 3.07 29.38 45.76
C TYR A 264 3.86 29.97 46.95
N ARG A 265 4.57 29.14 47.73
CA ARG A 265 5.45 29.62 48.81
C ARG A 265 6.56 30.52 48.28
N ALA A 266 7.15 30.21 47.12
CA ALA A 266 8.19 31.04 46.50
C ALA A 266 7.64 32.44 46.17
N LYS A 267 6.42 32.53 45.63
CA LYS A 267 5.75 33.80 45.32
C LYS A 267 5.41 34.61 46.57
N GLU A 268 4.88 33.96 47.61
CA GLU A 268 4.51 34.62 48.87
C GLU A 268 5.72 35.09 49.69
N THR A 269 6.84 34.37 49.64
CA THR A 269 8.03 34.70 50.44
C THR A 269 8.98 35.71 49.78
N GLY A 270 8.54 36.38 48.72
CA GLY A 270 9.25 37.49 48.11
C GLY A 270 9.74 37.25 46.68
N ARG A 271 9.23 36.22 45.99
CA ARG A 271 9.49 35.92 44.57
C ARG A 271 10.98 35.67 44.27
N ASN A 272 11.31 35.49 42.99
CA ASN A 272 12.67 35.27 42.49
C ASN A 272 13.47 34.28 43.36
N ARG A 273 12.89 33.10 43.59
CA ARG A 273 13.47 32.05 44.45
C ARG A 273 12.97 30.66 44.09
N VAL A 274 13.67 29.67 44.64
CA VAL A 274 13.33 28.26 44.55
C VAL A 274 12.86 27.77 45.92
N GLU A 275 11.69 27.15 45.96
CA GLU A 275 11.18 26.42 47.12
C GLU A 275 11.03 24.93 46.78
N VAL A 276 11.08 24.08 47.79
CA VAL A 276 10.95 22.62 47.66
C VAL A 276 9.69 22.15 48.39
N GLY A 277 8.96 21.19 47.81
CA GLY A 277 7.71 20.63 48.33
C GLY A 277 7.76 19.16 48.69
#